data_AF-A0A934REL9-F1
#
_entry.id   AF-A0A934REL9-F1
#
_cell.length_a   1.000
_cell.length_b   1.000
_cell.length_c   1.000
_cell.angle_alpha   90.00
_cell.angle_beta   90.00
_cell.angle_gamma   90.00
#
_symmetry.space_group_name_H-M   'P 1'
#
loop_
_entity.id
_entity.type
_entity.pdbx_description
1 polymer ?
#
loop_
_entity_poly.entity_id
_entity_poly.type
_entity_poly.pdbx_seq_one_letter_code
_entity_poly.pdbx_strand_id
1 'polypeptide(L)'
;MLFAVVSAATVYLLLYHFMPGGPGQTNREVHAHPPEPTGQPTGQQVRQPAGNPTTPSATGPTPSPRNPTTTPVAPAPTPESLAPAEKCDLDEARTMLMSFFGRKTLEERLNMAEPARSAEPLKGGILDDTLPPVGEALAGSPTRNMLEDYLDIPFNIQFPIPDGAEGETRDTLVIVRKRGDETPRILIDPLLDLAGGALDAFAAEPVEGQQTFHAVIEAVPRCFEVEIPNADKKFTYKISSSTRQSEITRAYASLLSPLAEQLYSPDSGIGWGRRLRATIVLEWNTTEDPDRPYIEMREIKALNWNS
;
A
#
# COMPACT_ATOMS: atom_id res chain seq x y z
N MET A 1 28.76 41.31 13.48
CA MET A 1 29.17 39.95 13.03
C MET A 1 27.90 39.21 12.64
N LEU A 2 27.92 38.45 11.54
CA LEU A 2 26.78 37.69 11.05
C LEU A 2 27.22 36.23 10.94
N PHE A 3 26.65 35.32 11.74
CA PHE A 3 26.99 33.90 11.69
C PHE A 3 25.97 33.15 10.84
N ALA A 4 26.43 32.56 9.74
CA ALA A 4 25.62 31.66 8.92
C ALA A 4 25.66 30.25 9.55
N VAL A 5 24.49 29.72 9.93
CA VAL A 5 24.32 28.32 10.30
C VAL A 5 23.65 27.60 9.14
N VAL A 6 24.44 26.97 8.28
CA VAL A 6 23.93 26.08 7.23
C VAL A 6 23.78 24.69 7.82
N SER A 7 22.55 24.17 7.88
CA SER A 7 22.28 22.85 8.44
C SER A 7 22.72 21.72 7.49
N ALA A 8 23.05 20.55 8.05
CA ALA A 8 23.52 19.40 7.28
C ALA A 8 22.50 18.89 6.24
N ALA A 9 21.20 19.10 6.47
CA ALA A 9 20.13 18.75 5.54
C ALA A 9 20.30 19.39 4.15
N THR A 10 20.75 20.65 4.10
CA THR A 10 20.96 21.39 2.84
C THR A 10 22.13 20.82 2.03
N VAL A 11 23.14 20.25 2.69
CA VAL A 11 24.29 19.62 2.04
C VAL A 11 23.90 18.25 1.44
N TYR A 12 23.06 17.48 2.14
CA TYR A 12 22.63 16.16 1.69
C TYR A 12 21.76 16.22 0.43
N LEU A 13 20.85 17.21 0.36
CA LEU A 13 20.01 17.46 -0.82
C LEU A 13 20.82 17.90 -2.06
N LEU A 14 21.93 18.63 -1.87
CA LEU A 14 22.79 19.08 -2.97
C LEU A 14 23.63 17.94 -3.57
N LEU A 15 24.07 16.97 -2.77
CA LEU A 15 24.84 15.81 -3.26
C LEU A 15 24.00 14.86 -4.12
N TYR A 16 22.70 14.72 -3.84
CA TYR A 16 21.80 13.81 -4.54
C TYR A 16 21.35 14.29 -5.95
N HIS A 17 21.77 15.47 -6.39
CA HIS A 17 21.39 16.05 -7.69
C HIS A 17 22.58 16.34 -8.63
N PHE A 18 23.82 16.03 -8.24
CA PHE A 18 25.02 16.39 -9.00
C PHE A 18 26.02 15.23 -9.27
N MET A 19 25.55 13.97 -9.31
CA MET A 19 26.35 12.84 -9.81
C MET A 19 25.79 12.21 -11.09
N PRO A 20 26.34 12.55 -12.28
CA PRO A 20 26.04 11.86 -13.52
C PRO A 20 26.93 10.61 -13.69
N GLY A 21 26.31 9.43 -13.66
CA GLY A 21 26.90 8.16 -14.10
C GLY A 21 27.40 7.22 -13.00
N GLY A 22 27.08 5.93 -13.14
CA GLY A 22 27.90 4.84 -12.59
C GLY A 22 29.18 4.65 -13.42
N PRO A 23 30.09 3.73 -13.04
CA PRO A 23 29.77 2.30 -13.09
C PRO A 23 30.45 1.45 -12.00
N GLY A 24 30.40 0.12 -12.10
CA GLY A 24 31.36 -0.76 -11.41
C GLY A 24 30.88 -2.17 -11.12
N GLN A 25 31.07 -3.11 -12.06
CA GLN A 25 31.29 -4.50 -11.66
C GLN A 25 32.67 -4.61 -11.00
N THR A 26 32.76 -5.33 -9.88
CA THR A 26 34.03 -5.89 -9.42
C THR A 26 33.85 -7.38 -9.17
N ASN A 27 34.55 -8.20 -9.98
CA ASN A 27 34.66 -9.62 -9.71
C ASN A 27 35.40 -9.81 -8.38
N ARG A 28 34.87 -10.66 -7.50
CA ARG A 28 35.62 -11.18 -6.37
C ARG A 28 35.79 -12.68 -6.55
N GLU A 29 36.94 -13.07 -7.06
CA GLU A 29 37.35 -14.47 -7.16
C GLU A 29 37.34 -15.10 -5.77
N VAL A 30 36.65 -16.23 -5.63
CA VAL A 30 36.75 -17.10 -4.46
C VAL A 30 37.67 -18.24 -4.85
N HIS A 31 38.89 -18.26 -4.32
CA HIS A 31 39.76 -19.43 -4.44
C HIS A 31 39.15 -20.61 -3.67
N ALA A 32 38.66 -21.59 -4.42
CA ALA A 32 38.33 -22.93 -3.93
C ALA A 32 39.13 -23.94 -4.74
N HIS A 33 40.02 -24.70 -4.09
CA HIS A 33 40.70 -25.84 -4.70
C HIS A 33 39.76 -27.06 -4.74
N PRO A 34 39.56 -27.69 -5.91
CA PRO A 34 39.29 -29.12 -6.00
C PRO A 34 40.61 -29.92 -6.17
N PRO A 35 40.66 -31.19 -5.78
CA PRO A 35 41.80 -32.08 -6.05
C PRO A 35 41.84 -32.58 -7.50
N GLU A 36 43.00 -33.08 -7.94
CA GLU A 36 43.19 -33.73 -9.25
C GLU A 36 42.35 -35.01 -9.40
N PRO A 37 42.10 -35.47 -10.65
CA PRO A 37 42.98 -36.54 -11.15
C PRO A 37 43.37 -36.44 -12.65
N THR A 38 44.68 -36.58 -12.90
CA THR A 38 45.34 -37.23 -14.07
C THR A 38 44.64 -37.31 -15.45
N GLY A 39 45.23 -36.71 -16.49
CA GLY A 39 44.94 -37.10 -17.89
C GLY A 39 45.51 -36.19 -19.01
N GLN A 40 46.56 -36.63 -19.71
CA GLN A 40 47.12 -36.07 -20.97
C GLN A 40 47.78 -37.22 -21.78
N PRO A 41 48.24 -37.04 -23.06
CA PRO A 41 48.30 -35.85 -23.93
C PRO A 41 47.40 -36.04 -25.20
N THR A 42 47.55 -35.52 -26.43
CA THR A 42 48.66 -34.85 -27.17
C THR A 42 48.18 -34.06 -28.40
N GLY A 43 48.83 -32.93 -28.73
CA GLY A 43 48.82 -32.28 -30.06
C GLY A 43 47.71 -31.23 -30.28
N GLN A 44 47.86 -30.23 -31.15
CA GLN A 44 48.99 -29.84 -32.03
C GLN A 44 49.27 -28.31 -31.96
N GLN A 45 50.32 -27.84 -32.65
CA GLN A 45 50.97 -26.53 -32.46
C GLN A 45 51.13 -25.79 -33.81
N VAL A 46 51.61 -24.53 -33.78
CA VAL A 46 52.14 -23.72 -34.92
C VAL A 46 51.01 -22.98 -35.71
N ARG A 47 51.08 -21.69 -36.11
CA ARG A 47 52.20 -20.74 -36.35
C ARG A 47 51.82 -19.26 -36.06
N GLN A 48 52.82 -18.40 -35.83
CA GLN A 48 52.80 -16.92 -35.94
C GLN A 48 53.74 -16.54 -37.14
N PRO A 49 53.71 -15.33 -37.78
CA PRO A 49 54.01 -14.06 -37.09
C PRO A 49 53.44 -12.72 -37.66
N ALA A 50 53.62 -11.66 -36.86
CA ALA A 50 53.91 -10.23 -37.17
C ALA A 50 53.37 -9.51 -38.43
N GLY A 51 52.78 -8.31 -38.22
CA GLY A 51 52.59 -7.28 -39.24
C GLY A 51 51.87 -6.02 -38.75
N ASN A 52 52.53 -4.85 -38.80
CA ASN A 52 52.01 -3.51 -38.50
C ASN A 52 52.98 -2.47 -39.12
N PRO A 53 52.62 -1.19 -39.37
CA PRO A 53 51.29 -0.57 -39.52
C PRO A 53 51.15 0.25 -40.84
N THR A 54 49.94 0.65 -41.25
CA THR A 54 49.75 1.89 -42.06
C THR A 54 48.32 2.42 -42.04
N THR A 55 48.17 3.75 -41.96
CA THR A 55 46.93 4.49 -42.28
C THR A 55 47.05 5.09 -43.68
N PRO A 56 45.95 5.21 -44.44
CA PRO A 56 45.67 6.54 -45.00
C PRO A 56 44.18 6.94 -44.92
N SER A 57 43.93 8.24 -44.83
CA SER A 57 42.58 8.82 -44.84
C SER A 57 41.96 8.83 -46.24
N ALA A 58 40.63 8.69 -46.31
CA ALA A 58 39.82 9.08 -47.46
C ALA A 58 38.59 9.87 -46.98
N THR A 59 38.28 10.98 -47.66
CA THR A 59 37.20 11.90 -47.28
C THR A 59 35.82 11.38 -47.67
N GLY A 60 34.86 11.44 -46.74
CA GLY A 60 33.43 11.25 -46.99
C GLY A 60 32.64 12.56 -46.78
N PRO A 61 31.59 12.85 -47.57
CA PRO A 61 30.87 14.11 -47.51
C PRO A 61 29.89 14.21 -46.33
N THR A 62 29.71 15.43 -45.81
CA THR A 62 28.83 15.78 -44.69
C THR A 62 27.34 15.61 -45.04
N PRO A 63 26.55 14.86 -44.24
CA PRO A 63 25.08 14.93 -44.29
C PRO A 63 24.56 16.14 -43.52
N SER A 64 23.62 16.90 -44.12
CA SER A 64 22.98 18.05 -43.47
C SER A 64 22.09 17.65 -42.28
N PRO A 65 21.82 18.56 -41.32
CA PRO A 65 20.91 18.29 -40.20
C PRO A 65 19.49 17.96 -40.67
N ARG A 66 18.87 16.93 -40.10
CA ARG A 66 17.42 16.74 -40.20
C ARG A 66 16.73 17.72 -39.26
N ASN A 67 15.89 18.60 -39.79
CA ASN A 67 14.86 19.23 -38.96
C ASN A 67 13.95 18.12 -38.39
N PRO A 68 13.63 18.12 -37.08
CA PRO A 68 12.66 17.21 -36.54
C PRO A 68 11.27 17.56 -37.08
N THR A 69 10.65 16.64 -37.82
CA THR A 69 9.24 16.77 -38.20
C THR A 69 8.40 16.75 -36.93
N THR A 70 7.67 17.84 -36.67
CA THR A 70 6.70 17.93 -35.58
C THR A 70 5.55 16.96 -35.83
N THR A 71 5.67 15.75 -35.25
CA THR A 71 4.56 14.82 -35.15
C THR A 71 3.45 15.52 -34.35
N PRO A 72 2.19 15.56 -34.82
CA PRO A 72 1.09 16.10 -34.03
C PRO A 72 1.01 15.34 -32.71
N VAL A 73 1.15 16.05 -31.58
CA VAL A 73 0.91 15.47 -30.27
C VAL A 73 -0.57 15.09 -30.23
N ALA A 74 -0.86 13.80 -30.11
CA ALA A 74 -2.23 13.33 -29.90
C ALA A 74 -2.78 14.03 -28.64
N PRO A 75 -4.01 14.57 -28.68
CA PRO A 75 -4.58 15.23 -27.51
C PRO A 75 -4.55 14.24 -26.33
N ALA A 76 -4.18 14.74 -25.15
CA ALA A 76 -4.18 13.93 -23.94
C ALA A 76 -5.57 13.29 -23.75
N PRO A 77 -5.65 12.03 -23.28
CA PRO A 77 -6.93 11.37 -23.07
C PRO A 77 -7.80 12.26 -22.20
N THR A 78 -8.99 12.60 -22.71
CA THR A 78 -9.99 13.35 -21.95
C THR A 78 -10.33 12.52 -20.70
N PRO A 79 -10.45 13.10 -19.50
CA PRO A 79 -10.84 12.36 -18.31
C PRO A 79 -12.10 11.54 -18.61
N GLU A 80 -12.04 10.22 -18.42
CA GLU A 80 -13.13 9.33 -18.78
C GLU A 80 -14.38 9.72 -17.98
N SER A 81 -15.39 10.22 -18.70
CA SER A 81 -16.69 10.48 -18.12
C SER A 81 -17.31 9.14 -17.76
N LEU A 82 -17.50 8.88 -16.46
CA LEU A 82 -18.16 7.68 -15.94
C LEU A 82 -19.39 7.33 -16.76
N ALA A 83 -19.61 6.04 -17.00
CA ALA A 83 -20.73 5.59 -17.81
C ALA A 83 -22.06 6.02 -17.17
N PRO A 84 -23.12 6.31 -17.94
CA PRO A 84 -24.38 6.82 -17.38
C PRO A 84 -25.00 5.96 -16.27
N ALA A 85 -24.80 4.64 -16.32
CA ALA A 85 -25.22 3.72 -15.26
C ALA A 85 -24.37 3.86 -13.98
N GLU A 86 -23.03 3.88 -14.10
CA GLU A 86 -22.11 4.04 -12.98
C GLU A 86 -22.29 5.38 -12.26
N LYS A 87 -22.66 6.43 -13.01
CA LYS A 87 -23.06 7.71 -12.42
C LYS A 87 -24.35 7.58 -11.60
N CYS A 88 -25.35 6.85 -12.09
CA CYS A 88 -26.60 6.60 -11.37
C CYS A 88 -26.33 5.84 -10.06
N ASP A 89 -25.53 4.76 -10.12
CA ASP A 89 -25.10 4.00 -8.95
C ASP A 89 -24.36 4.88 -7.92
N LEU A 90 -23.51 5.80 -8.38
CA LEU A 90 -22.77 6.76 -7.54
C LEU A 90 -23.68 7.79 -6.86
N ASP A 91 -24.68 8.33 -7.56
CA ASP A 91 -25.64 9.30 -7.03
C ASP A 91 -26.62 8.63 -6.04
N GLU A 92 -27.04 7.39 -6.29
CA GLU A 92 -27.77 6.54 -5.34
C GLU A 92 -26.94 6.25 -4.08
N ALA A 93 -25.69 5.82 -4.24
CA ALA A 93 -24.80 5.51 -3.12
C ALA A 93 -24.47 6.74 -2.26
N ARG A 94 -24.27 7.92 -2.88
CA ARG A 94 -24.11 9.19 -2.18
C ARG A 94 -25.37 9.53 -1.36
N THR A 95 -26.56 9.31 -1.93
CA THR A 95 -27.84 9.53 -1.25
C THR A 95 -28.03 8.60 -0.06
N MET A 96 -27.66 7.32 -0.21
CA MET A 96 -27.64 6.34 0.88
C MET A 96 -26.71 6.77 2.02
N LEU A 97 -25.47 7.15 1.69
CA LEU A 97 -24.47 7.60 2.65
C LEU A 97 -24.93 8.85 3.43
N MET A 98 -25.37 9.89 2.74
CA MET A 98 -25.90 11.11 3.38
C MET A 98 -27.10 10.81 4.28
N SER A 99 -27.98 9.89 3.85
CA SER A 99 -29.16 9.49 4.62
C SER A 99 -28.79 8.68 5.88
N PHE A 100 -27.78 7.81 5.82
CA PHE A 100 -27.30 7.01 6.96
C PHE A 100 -26.69 7.92 8.04
N PHE A 101 -25.81 8.84 7.63
CA PHE A 101 -25.16 9.78 8.55
C PHE A 101 -26.16 10.79 9.14
N GLY A 102 -27.24 11.12 8.41
CA GLY A 102 -28.35 11.94 8.90
C GLY A 102 -29.28 11.24 9.92
N ARG A 103 -29.15 9.93 10.15
CA ARG A 103 -29.92 9.19 11.17
C ARG A 103 -29.42 9.51 12.57
N LYS A 104 -30.31 9.35 13.56
CA LYS A 104 -30.03 9.68 14.97
C LYS A 104 -30.05 8.49 15.92
N THR A 105 -30.46 7.32 15.44
CA THR A 105 -30.50 6.09 16.25
C THR A 105 -29.74 4.97 15.57
N LEU A 106 -29.18 4.07 16.38
CA LEU A 106 -28.59 2.82 15.91
C LEU A 106 -29.58 2.01 15.05
N GLU A 107 -30.85 1.91 15.45
CA GLU A 107 -31.89 1.15 14.72
C GLU A 107 -32.12 1.69 13.30
N GLU A 108 -32.26 3.00 13.13
CA GLU A 108 -32.38 3.62 11.80
C GLU A 108 -31.17 3.30 10.89
N ARG A 109 -29.97 3.25 11.46
CA ARG A 109 -28.71 3.00 10.73
C ARG A 109 -28.56 1.54 10.33
N LEU A 110 -28.86 0.60 11.23
CA LEU A 110 -28.75 -0.83 10.96
C LEU A 110 -29.71 -1.29 9.84
N ASN A 111 -30.89 -0.70 9.73
CA ASN A 111 -31.80 -0.96 8.60
C ASN A 111 -31.20 -0.59 7.23
N MET A 112 -30.23 0.32 7.21
CA MET A 112 -29.54 0.85 6.01
C MET A 112 -28.13 0.24 5.80
N ALA A 113 -27.72 -0.70 6.66
CA ALA A 113 -26.44 -1.40 6.60
C ALA A 113 -26.55 -2.78 5.95
N GLU A 114 -25.42 -3.37 5.57
CA GLU A 114 -25.27 -4.84 5.53
C GLU A 114 -25.19 -5.38 6.98
N PRO A 115 -25.54 -6.66 7.23
CA PRO A 115 -25.41 -7.26 8.56
C PRO A 115 -23.96 -7.24 9.08
N ALA A 116 -23.79 -6.91 10.37
CA ALA A 116 -22.50 -6.93 11.05
C ALA A 116 -22.00 -8.36 11.33
N ARG A 117 -20.68 -8.55 11.37
CA ARG A 117 -20.03 -9.82 11.74
C ARG A 117 -20.32 -10.24 13.18
N SER A 118 -20.61 -9.31 14.09
CA SER A 118 -21.04 -9.64 15.47
C SER A 118 -22.22 -8.78 15.93
N ALA A 119 -22.92 -9.27 16.96
CA ALA A 119 -23.96 -8.54 17.68
C ALA A 119 -23.47 -8.08 19.07
N GLU A 120 -22.15 -7.87 19.21
CA GLU A 120 -21.56 -7.18 20.36
C GLU A 120 -22.09 -5.73 20.43
N PRO A 121 -22.05 -5.04 21.60
CA PRO A 121 -22.88 -3.86 21.82
C PRO A 121 -22.43 -2.64 20.99
N LEU A 122 -22.99 -2.54 19.78
CA LEU A 122 -22.98 -1.35 18.93
C LEU A 122 -23.64 -0.12 19.60
N LYS A 123 -24.43 -0.38 20.65
CA LYS A 123 -25.08 0.60 21.52
C LYS A 123 -24.05 1.31 22.40
N GLY A 124 -24.05 2.64 22.38
CA GLY A 124 -23.01 3.46 22.99
C GLY A 124 -21.69 3.55 22.19
N GLY A 125 -21.60 2.90 21.03
CA GLY A 125 -20.52 3.10 20.07
C GLY A 125 -20.81 4.21 19.06
N ILE A 126 -19.91 4.42 18.10
CA ILE A 126 -20.04 5.47 17.06
C ILE A 126 -21.35 5.41 16.25
N LEU A 127 -21.97 4.23 16.14
CA LEU A 127 -23.26 4.03 15.46
C LEU A 127 -24.49 4.43 16.30
N ASP A 128 -24.32 4.84 17.56
CA ASP A 128 -25.39 5.32 18.45
C ASP A 128 -25.31 6.84 18.71
N ASP A 129 -24.20 7.51 18.35
CA ASP A 129 -23.98 8.96 18.52
C ASP A 129 -24.11 9.75 17.18
N THR A 130 -23.90 11.06 17.18
CA THR A 130 -23.99 11.93 16.01
C THR A 130 -22.77 11.77 15.11
N LEU A 131 -22.95 11.18 13.92
CA LEU A 131 -21.89 11.02 12.93
C LEU A 131 -21.49 12.38 12.29
N PRO A 132 -20.24 12.55 11.84
CA PRO A 132 -19.76 13.80 11.24
C PRO A 132 -20.48 14.12 9.92
N PRO A 133 -20.58 15.40 9.52
CA PRO A 133 -21.25 15.78 8.27
C PRO A 133 -20.50 15.24 7.05
N VAL A 134 -21.20 14.47 6.21
CA VAL A 134 -20.67 13.79 5.00
C VAL A 134 -20.05 14.75 3.98
N GLY A 135 -20.46 16.03 3.97
CA GLY A 135 -19.82 17.10 3.19
C GLY A 135 -19.67 16.80 1.69
N GLU A 136 -18.59 17.30 1.09
CA GLU A 136 -18.15 16.87 -0.25
C GLU A 136 -17.46 15.49 -0.18
N ALA A 137 -18.20 14.45 0.22
CA ALA A 137 -17.68 13.09 0.30
C ALA A 137 -16.99 12.67 -1.01
N LEU A 138 -15.66 12.50 -0.93
CA LEU A 138 -14.82 12.25 -2.09
C LEU A 138 -14.83 10.74 -2.38
N ALA A 139 -15.66 10.37 -3.35
CA ALA A 139 -15.71 9.03 -3.90
C ALA A 139 -14.36 8.64 -4.51
N GLY A 140 -13.90 7.43 -4.23
CA GLY A 140 -12.85 6.76 -5.00
C GLY A 140 -13.44 5.97 -6.16
N SER A 141 -12.57 5.33 -6.96
CA SER A 141 -12.99 4.44 -8.04
C SER A 141 -13.87 3.29 -7.50
N PRO A 142 -15.08 3.07 -8.04
CA PRO A 142 -15.88 1.91 -7.73
C PRO A 142 -15.15 0.59 -8.03
N THR A 143 -15.54 -0.50 -7.38
CA THR A 143 -14.98 -1.84 -7.59
C THR A 143 -16.11 -2.85 -7.78
N ARG A 144 -16.20 -3.46 -8.96
CA ARG A 144 -17.20 -4.50 -9.25
C ARG A 144 -16.63 -5.89 -9.01
N ASN A 145 -17.34 -6.73 -8.27
CA ASN A 145 -17.10 -8.16 -8.16
C ASN A 145 -18.10 -8.89 -9.07
N MET A 146 -17.58 -9.56 -10.11
CA MET A 146 -18.39 -10.24 -11.13
C MET A 146 -18.87 -11.64 -10.71
N LEU A 147 -18.38 -12.19 -9.60
CA LEU A 147 -18.74 -13.52 -9.10
C LEU A 147 -19.86 -13.46 -8.05
N GLU A 148 -19.89 -12.39 -7.25
CA GLU A 148 -20.89 -12.14 -6.21
C GLU A 148 -21.88 -11.01 -6.58
N ASP A 149 -21.83 -10.56 -7.84
CA ASP A 149 -22.58 -9.43 -8.44
C ASP A 149 -22.81 -8.23 -7.51
N TYR A 150 -21.71 -7.61 -7.08
CA TYR A 150 -21.78 -6.37 -6.31
C TYR A 150 -20.82 -5.29 -6.82
N LEU A 151 -21.18 -4.04 -6.52
CA LEU A 151 -20.40 -2.83 -6.76
C LEU A 151 -20.12 -2.14 -5.42
N ASP A 152 -18.85 -2.12 -5.02
CA ASP A 152 -18.37 -1.34 -3.87
C ASP A 152 -18.01 0.07 -4.32
N ILE A 153 -18.67 1.08 -3.76
CA ILE A 153 -18.42 2.49 -4.01
C ILE A 153 -17.77 3.09 -2.74
N PRO A 154 -16.45 3.34 -2.75
CA PRO A 154 -15.74 3.88 -1.59
C PRO A 154 -15.88 5.40 -1.50
N PHE A 155 -16.12 5.92 -0.29
CA PHE A 155 -16.11 7.36 0.02
C PHE A 155 -15.11 7.64 1.14
N ASN A 156 -14.35 8.74 1.01
CA ASN A 156 -13.48 9.22 2.08
C ASN A 156 -14.24 10.27 2.90
N ILE A 157 -14.35 10.06 4.20
CA ILE A 157 -15.08 10.89 5.17
C ILE A 157 -14.14 11.25 6.32
N GLN A 158 -14.16 12.50 6.78
CA GLN A 158 -13.33 12.94 7.90
C GLN A 158 -14.04 12.68 9.23
N PHE A 159 -13.40 11.87 10.08
CA PHE A 159 -13.82 11.61 11.45
C PHE A 159 -12.85 12.28 12.43
N PRO A 160 -13.32 12.75 13.61
CA PRO A 160 -12.43 13.14 14.69
C PRO A 160 -11.47 12.00 15.06
N ILE A 161 -10.23 12.33 15.44
CA ILE A 161 -9.29 11.31 15.92
C ILE A 161 -9.57 11.03 17.41
N PRO A 162 -9.75 9.76 17.84
CA PRO A 162 -9.81 9.42 19.26
C PRO A 162 -8.58 9.95 20.01
N ASP A 163 -8.80 10.66 21.11
CA ASP A 163 -7.78 11.34 21.92
C ASP A 163 -6.83 12.30 21.17
N GLY A 164 -7.21 12.71 19.95
CA GLY A 164 -6.48 13.71 19.14
C GLY A 164 -6.68 15.15 19.59
N ALA A 165 -6.03 16.09 18.90
CA ALA A 165 -6.18 17.52 19.19
C ALA A 165 -7.58 18.05 18.80
N GLU A 166 -8.02 19.15 19.41
CA GLU A 166 -9.33 19.74 19.10
C GLU A 166 -9.42 20.15 17.61
N GLY A 167 -10.37 19.56 16.88
CA GLY A 167 -10.55 19.76 15.45
C GLY A 167 -9.64 18.90 14.55
N GLU A 168 -8.81 18.02 15.12
CA GLU A 168 -8.01 17.06 14.36
C GLU A 168 -8.89 15.94 13.79
N THR A 169 -8.69 15.59 12.52
CA THR A 169 -9.51 14.59 11.82
C THR A 169 -8.68 13.66 10.94
N ARG A 170 -9.20 12.46 10.73
CA ARG A 170 -8.60 11.38 9.92
C ARG A 170 -9.54 11.01 8.77
N ASP A 171 -9.06 11.10 7.52
CA ASP A 171 -9.76 10.56 6.35
C ASP A 171 -9.99 9.05 6.57
N THR A 172 -11.24 8.61 6.56
CA THR A 172 -11.63 7.21 6.76
C THR A 172 -12.53 6.74 5.62
N LEU A 173 -12.33 5.49 5.18
CA LEU A 173 -12.97 4.91 4.02
C LEU A 173 -14.28 4.21 4.39
N VAL A 174 -15.41 4.78 3.98
CA VAL A 174 -16.74 4.18 4.13
C VAL A 174 -17.14 3.55 2.80
N ILE A 175 -17.59 2.30 2.81
CA ILE A 175 -18.07 1.62 1.59
C ILE A 175 -19.59 1.60 1.57
N VAL A 176 -20.15 2.02 0.44
CA VAL A 176 -21.53 1.74 0.08
C VAL A 176 -21.51 0.61 -0.96
N ARG A 177 -22.20 -0.50 -0.68
CA ARG A 177 -22.29 -1.67 -1.55
C ARG A 177 -23.66 -1.72 -2.22
N LYS A 178 -23.70 -1.92 -3.54
CA LYS A 178 -24.92 -2.27 -4.29
C LYS A 178 -24.79 -3.71 -4.80
N ARG A 179 -25.82 -4.54 -4.67
CA ARG A 179 -25.86 -5.93 -5.17
C ARG A 179 -26.88 -6.02 -6.29
N GLY A 180 -26.48 -6.34 -7.52
CA GLY A 180 -27.36 -6.23 -8.70
C GLY A 180 -28.17 -4.93 -8.72
N ASP A 181 -29.50 -5.06 -8.77
CA ASP A 181 -30.48 -3.96 -8.73
C ASP A 181 -31.00 -3.61 -7.31
N GLU A 182 -30.42 -4.17 -6.23
CA GLU A 182 -30.84 -3.88 -4.86
C GLU A 182 -30.54 -2.44 -4.42
N THR A 183 -31.25 -1.98 -3.38
CA THR A 183 -30.95 -0.70 -2.72
C THR A 183 -29.55 -0.76 -2.10
N PRO A 184 -28.65 0.23 -2.34
CA PRO A 184 -27.31 0.22 -1.76
C PRO A 184 -27.32 0.22 -0.22
N ARG A 185 -26.30 -0.37 0.40
CA ARG A 185 -26.15 -0.54 1.86
C ARG A 185 -24.76 -0.12 2.34
N ILE A 186 -24.65 0.32 3.60
CA ILE A 186 -23.36 0.64 4.23
C ILE A 186 -22.69 -0.63 4.76
N LEU A 187 -21.39 -0.83 4.47
CA LEU A 187 -20.57 -1.82 5.19
C LEU A 187 -20.19 -1.24 6.56
N ILE A 188 -20.78 -1.77 7.63
CA ILE A 188 -20.61 -1.22 8.99
C ILE A 188 -19.38 -1.76 9.73
N ASP A 189 -18.97 -3.01 9.54
CA ASP A 189 -17.79 -3.54 10.24
C ASP A 189 -16.51 -2.72 9.93
N PRO A 190 -16.19 -2.33 8.68
CA PRO A 190 -15.03 -1.47 8.42
C PRO A 190 -15.15 -0.06 9.00
N LEU A 191 -16.38 0.44 9.20
CA LEU A 191 -16.62 1.72 9.85
C LEU A 191 -16.39 1.63 11.38
N LEU A 192 -16.75 0.50 11.99
CA LEU A 192 -16.47 0.20 13.40
C LEU A 192 -14.97 -0.01 13.64
N ASP A 193 -14.30 -0.76 12.77
CA ASP A 193 -12.85 -1.01 12.85
C ASP A 193 -12.03 0.28 12.74
N LEU A 194 -12.39 1.17 11.79
CA LEU A 194 -11.54 2.30 11.37
C LEU A 194 -11.93 3.67 11.94
N ALA A 195 -13.18 3.85 12.39
CA ALA A 195 -13.65 5.08 13.04
C ALA A 195 -14.35 4.83 14.38
N GLY A 196 -14.88 3.63 14.62
CA GLY A 196 -15.37 3.21 15.94
C GLY A 196 -14.28 2.99 16.99
N GLY A 197 -13.01 3.16 16.62
CA GLY A 197 -11.86 3.12 17.53
C GLY A 197 -11.38 1.72 17.91
N ALA A 198 -11.98 0.64 17.38
CA ALA A 198 -11.61 -0.72 17.75
C ALA A 198 -10.14 -1.05 17.39
N LEU A 199 -9.68 -0.63 16.21
CA LEU A 199 -8.28 -0.82 15.79
C LEU A 199 -7.31 0.14 16.50
N ASP A 200 -7.72 1.38 16.80
CA ASP A 200 -6.91 2.32 17.61
C ASP A 200 -6.73 1.79 19.04
N ALA A 201 -7.80 1.30 19.67
CA ALA A 201 -7.76 0.70 21.01
C ALA A 201 -6.91 -0.58 21.05
N PHE A 202 -7.07 -1.46 20.06
CA PHE A 202 -6.18 -2.63 19.91
C PHE A 202 -4.73 -2.23 19.71
N ALA A 203 -4.45 -1.10 19.06
CA ALA A 203 -3.09 -0.63 18.81
C ALA A 203 -2.46 0.14 19.99
N ALA A 204 -3.25 0.53 21.00
CA ALA A 204 -2.79 1.35 22.12
C ALA A 204 -2.00 0.56 23.18
N GLU A 205 -2.43 -0.67 23.50
CA GLU A 205 -1.77 -1.50 24.51
C GLU A 205 -1.83 -3.02 24.19
N PRO A 206 -0.90 -3.84 24.70
CA PRO A 206 -0.89 -5.28 24.44
C PRO A 206 -2.09 -6.02 25.01
N VAL A 207 -2.87 -6.66 24.12
CA VAL A 207 -4.02 -7.51 24.47
C VAL A 207 -3.78 -8.97 24.05
N GLU A 208 -4.31 -9.92 24.82
CA GLU A 208 -4.16 -11.34 24.51
C GLU A 208 -5.00 -11.78 23.29
N GLY A 209 -4.41 -12.63 22.46
CA GLY A 209 -5.11 -13.35 21.38
C GLY A 209 -5.18 -12.60 20.05
N GLN A 210 -5.81 -13.27 19.08
CA GLN A 210 -5.93 -12.80 17.69
C GLN A 210 -7.24 -12.03 17.48
N GLN A 211 -7.15 -10.85 16.87
CA GLN A 211 -8.31 -10.04 16.48
C GLN A 211 -8.33 -9.82 14.96
N THR A 212 -9.53 -9.69 14.39
CA THR A 212 -9.73 -9.58 12.93
C THR A 212 -10.37 -8.23 12.58
N PHE A 213 -9.68 -7.41 11.80
CA PHE A 213 -10.09 -6.05 11.43
C PHE A 213 -10.19 -5.90 9.91
N HIS A 214 -11.00 -4.96 9.44
CA HIS A 214 -10.97 -4.44 8.07
C HIS A 214 -10.11 -3.17 8.03
N ALA A 215 -9.08 -3.13 7.18
CA ALA A 215 -8.22 -1.96 7.05
C ALA A 215 -7.69 -1.75 5.64
N VAL A 216 -7.11 -0.58 5.39
CA VAL A 216 -6.23 -0.35 4.22
C VAL A 216 -4.80 -0.69 4.63
N ILE A 217 -4.17 -1.64 3.96
CA ILE A 217 -2.78 -2.06 4.24
C ILE A 217 -1.82 -1.68 3.11
N GLU A 218 -0.57 -1.40 3.48
CA GLU A 218 0.56 -1.18 2.56
C GLU A 218 1.80 -1.95 3.06
N ALA A 219 2.32 -2.88 2.27
CA ALA A 219 3.50 -3.66 2.63
C ALA A 219 4.81 -2.91 2.26
N VAL A 220 5.75 -2.82 3.20
CA VAL A 220 7.04 -2.13 3.07
C VAL A 220 8.18 -3.12 3.34
N PRO A 221 9.17 -3.29 2.44
CA PRO A 221 10.06 -4.47 2.40
C PRO A 221 11.11 -4.59 3.52
N ARG A 222 11.12 -3.71 4.52
CA ARG A 222 11.99 -3.76 5.70
C ARG A 222 11.33 -3.08 6.88
N CYS A 223 11.47 -3.65 8.07
CA CYS A 223 11.36 -2.88 9.30
C CYS A 223 12.66 -2.09 9.52
N PHE A 224 12.54 -0.86 10.01
CA PHE A 224 13.66 0.03 10.36
C PHE A 224 13.58 0.51 11.83
N GLU A 225 12.67 -0.06 12.61
CA GLU A 225 12.29 0.46 13.92
C GLU A 225 13.06 -0.30 15.01
N VAL A 226 13.92 0.43 15.74
CA VAL A 226 14.91 -0.16 16.66
C VAL A 226 14.31 -0.82 17.90
N GLU A 227 13.05 -0.51 18.21
CA GLU A 227 12.31 -1.17 19.29
C GLU A 227 11.68 -2.50 18.88
N ILE A 228 11.67 -2.84 17.58
CA ILE A 228 11.09 -4.10 17.11
C ILE A 228 12.14 -5.22 17.19
N PRO A 229 11.89 -6.30 17.96
CA PRO A 229 12.80 -7.44 18.05
C PRO A 229 13.09 -8.04 16.66
N ASN A 230 14.36 -8.31 16.38
CA ASN A 230 14.82 -8.85 15.09
C ASN A 230 14.26 -8.08 13.86
N ALA A 231 14.22 -6.74 13.91
CA ALA A 231 13.74 -5.89 12.80
C ALA A 231 14.41 -6.20 11.44
N ASP A 232 15.68 -6.64 11.43
CA ASP A 232 16.42 -7.06 10.25
C ASP A 232 15.82 -8.27 9.51
N LYS A 233 15.02 -9.09 10.22
CA LYS A 233 14.34 -10.29 9.72
C LYS A 233 12.86 -10.06 9.47
N LYS A 234 12.38 -8.83 9.63
CA LYS A 234 10.97 -8.44 9.53
C LYS A 234 10.73 -7.41 8.42
N PHE A 235 9.51 -7.42 7.91
CA PHE A 235 8.96 -6.38 7.06
C PHE A 235 7.70 -5.79 7.71
N THR A 236 7.24 -4.65 7.21
CA THR A 236 6.21 -3.85 7.88
C THR A 236 4.97 -3.71 7.01
N TYR A 237 3.79 -3.93 7.59
CA TYR A 237 2.52 -3.44 7.07
C TYR A 237 2.18 -2.13 7.76
N LYS A 238 2.04 -1.05 6.99
CA LYS A 238 1.33 0.15 7.44
C LYS A 238 -0.16 -0.16 7.39
N ILE A 239 -0.90 0.16 8.45
CA ILE A 239 -2.34 -0.07 8.56
C ILE A 239 -3.02 1.30 8.64
N SER A 240 -4.03 1.54 7.81
CA SER A 240 -4.62 2.86 7.57
C SER A 240 -6.15 2.83 7.47
N SER A 241 -6.79 3.94 7.84
CA SER A 241 -8.23 4.18 7.67
C SER A 241 -8.62 4.51 6.24
N SER A 242 -7.68 4.96 5.40
CA SER A 242 -7.92 5.33 4.00
C SER A 242 -6.74 5.01 3.08
N THR A 243 -6.99 5.05 1.77
CA THR A 243 -5.93 4.97 0.74
C THR A 243 -5.09 6.25 0.63
N ARG A 244 -5.48 7.33 1.31
CA ARG A 244 -4.95 8.70 1.16
C ARG A 244 -3.78 9.04 2.09
N GLN A 245 -3.24 8.06 2.83
CA GLN A 245 -2.23 8.19 3.89
C GLN A 245 -2.84 8.67 5.21
N SER A 246 -3.55 7.75 5.86
CA SER A 246 -4.15 7.94 7.18
C SER A 246 -3.75 6.76 8.06
N GLU A 247 -2.46 6.69 8.37
CA GLU A 247 -1.82 5.59 9.11
C GLU A 247 -2.33 5.59 10.57
N ILE A 248 -2.89 4.47 10.99
CA ILE A 248 -3.39 4.22 12.36
C ILE A 248 -2.26 3.60 13.19
N THR A 249 -1.67 2.53 12.65
CA THR A 249 -0.65 1.73 13.33
C THR A 249 0.19 0.94 12.32
N ARG A 250 1.16 0.18 12.82
CA ARG A 250 1.99 -0.74 12.05
C ARG A 250 1.91 -2.13 12.64
N ALA A 251 1.89 -3.13 11.75
CA ALA A 251 2.09 -4.52 12.12
C ALA A 251 3.32 -5.07 11.38
N TYR A 252 3.98 -6.03 12.00
CA TYR A 252 5.23 -6.61 11.47
C TYR A 252 5.03 -8.08 11.13
N ALA A 253 5.74 -8.56 10.11
CA ALA A 253 5.73 -9.96 9.72
C ALA A 253 7.16 -10.43 9.44
N SER A 254 7.44 -11.70 9.73
CA SER A 254 8.74 -12.31 9.42
C SER A 254 8.94 -12.44 7.92
N LEU A 255 10.15 -12.17 7.43
CA LEU A 255 10.56 -12.45 6.04
C LEU A 255 10.54 -13.96 5.70
N LEU A 256 10.33 -14.82 6.69
CA LEU A 256 10.16 -16.28 6.56
C LEU A 256 8.70 -16.73 6.79
N SER A 257 7.73 -15.81 6.81
CA SER A 257 6.30 -16.12 6.96
C SER A 257 5.59 -16.33 5.61
N PRO A 258 4.45 -17.03 5.55
CA PRO A 258 3.63 -17.14 4.33
C PRO A 258 3.19 -15.79 3.75
N LEU A 259 3.10 -14.74 4.58
CA LEU A 259 2.82 -13.37 4.13
C LEU A 259 3.95 -12.81 3.25
N ALA A 260 5.21 -13.18 3.51
CA ALA A 260 6.33 -12.85 2.63
C ALA A 260 6.22 -13.58 1.28
N GLU A 261 5.82 -14.86 1.29
CA GLU A 261 5.62 -15.64 0.06
C GLU A 261 4.51 -15.03 -0.82
N GLN A 262 3.39 -14.62 -0.21
CA GLN A 262 2.30 -13.90 -0.90
C GLN A 262 2.79 -12.62 -1.60
N LEU A 263 3.73 -11.87 -1.01
CA LEU A 263 4.27 -10.63 -1.56
C LEU A 263 5.25 -10.82 -2.75
N TYR A 264 5.64 -12.06 -3.04
CA TYR A 264 6.40 -12.42 -4.25
C TYR A 264 5.57 -13.22 -5.27
N SER A 265 4.38 -13.70 -4.90
CA SER A 265 3.45 -14.37 -5.81
C SER A 265 2.71 -13.34 -6.69
N PRO A 266 2.72 -13.47 -8.03
CA PRO A 266 2.02 -12.54 -8.92
C PRO A 266 0.49 -12.64 -8.79
N ASP A 267 -0.02 -13.81 -8.41
CA ASP A 267 -1.44 -14.12 -8.35
C ASP A 267 -2.10 -13.75 -7.02
N SER A 268 -1.30 -13.38 -6.00
CA SER A 268 -1.82 -13.02 -4.67
C SER A 268 -2.63 -11.72 -4.67
N GLY A 269 -2.35 -10.81 -5.61
CA GLY A 269 -2.84 -9.43 -5.61
C GLY A 269 -2.13 -8.51 -4.60
N ILE A 270 -1.22 -9.02 -3.76
CA ILE A 270 -0.45 -8.24 -2.78
C ILE A 270 0.90 -7.83 -3.39
N GLY A 271 1.42 -6.66 -3.04
CA GLY A 271 2.74 -6.23 -3.51
C GLY A 271 3.30 -5.05 -2.71
N TRP A 272 4.63 -4.91 -2.73
CA TRP A 272 5.36 -3.85 -2.04
C TRP A 272 4.89 -2.46 -2.51
N GLY A 273 4.56 -1.58 -1.54
CA GLY A 273 4.02 -0.24 -1.79
C GLY A 273 2.59 -0.19 -2.34
N ARG A 274 1.92 -1.33 -2.58
CA ARG A 274 0.52 -1.36 -3.04
C ARG A 274 -0.41 -1.19 -1.84
N ARG A 275 -1.29 -0.17 -1.88
CA ARG A 275 -2.41 -0.03 -0.94
C ARG A 275 -3.59 -0.90 -1.34
N LEU A 276 -4.12 -1.65 -0.38
CA LEU A 276 -5.22 -2.59 -0.56
C LEU A 276 -6.20 -2.49 0.60
N ARG A 277 -7.51 -2.53 0.32
CA ARG A 277 -8.50 -2.91 1.34
C ARG A 277 -8.30 -4.39 1.65
N ALA A 278 -8.17 -4.75 2.91
CA ALA A 278 -8.04 -6.13 3.34
C ALA A 278 -8.79 -6.40 4.64
N THR A 279 -9.22 -7.66 4.82
CA THR A 279 -9.59 -8.22 6.12
C THR A 279 -8.35 -8.93 6.67
N ILE A 280 -7.86 -8.46 7.82
CA ILE A 280 -6.55 -8.83 8.38
C ILE A 280 -6.67 -9.41 9.78
N VAL A 281 -5.73 -10.26 10.18
CA VAL A 281 -5.60 -10.79 11.54
C VAL A 281 -4.33 -10.26 12.20
N LEU A 282 -4.51 -9.66 13.36
CA LEU A 282 -3.45 -9.09 14.19
C LEU A 282 -3.37 -9.81 15.54
N GLU A 283 -2.17 -9.88 16.09
CA GLU A 283 -1.88 -10.45 17.43
C GLU A 283 -0.76 -9.64 18.06
N TRP A 284 -0.82 -9.36 19.37
CA TRP A 284 0.32 -8.78 20.08
C TRP A 284 1.34 -9.87 20.40
N ASN A 285 2.51 -9.81 19.77
CA ASN A 285 3.61 -10.70 20.11
C ASN A 285 4.32 -10.17 21.36
N THR A 286 3.92 -10.69 22.51
CA THR A 286 4.52 -10.48 23.84
C THR A 286 5.60 -11.53 24.16
N THR A 287 5.97 -12.38 23.19
CA THR A 287 6.73 -13.63 23.44
C THR A 287 8.16 -13.61 22.89
N GLU A 288 8.46 -12.81 21.87
CA GLU A 288 9.80 -12.71 21.28
C GLU A 288 10.76 -11.87 22.15
N ASP A 289 10.26 -10.76 22.69
CA ASP A 289 10.91 -9.92 23.71
C ASP A 289 9.78 -9.32 24.58
N PRO A 290 9.55 -9.81 25.81
CA PRO A 290 8.48 -9.31 26.68
C PRO A 290 8.62 -7.83 27.07
N ASP A 291 9.83 -7.28 27.02
CA ASP A 291 10.08 -5.85 27.27
C ASP A 291 9.78 -4.98 26.02
N ARG A 292 9.52 -5.60 24.86
CA ARG A 292 9.21 -4.95 23.57
C ARG A 292 8.07 -5.64 22.81
N PRO A 293 6.85 -5.65 23.37
CA PRO A 293 5.69 -6.19 22.68
C PRO A 293 5.42 -5.41 21.39
N TYR A 294 5.02 -6.11 20.32
CA TYR A 294 4.70 -5.49 19.03
C TYR A 294 3.49 -6.16 18.37
N ILE A 295 2.79 -5.43 17.50
CA ILE A 295 1.68 -5.97 16.71
C ILE A 295 2.25 -6.81 15.56
N GLU A 296 1.94 -8.11 15.55
CA GLU A 296 2.29 -9.01 14.47
C GLU A 296 1.12 -9.15 13.48
N MET A 297 1.40 -9.05 12.18
CA MET A 297 0.46 -9.42 11.13
C MET A 297 0.50 -10.94 10.97
N ARG A 298 -0.63 -11.61 11.19
CA ARG A 298 -0.71 -13.08 11.24
C ARG A 298 -1.31 -13.67 9.97
N GLU A 299 -2.34 -13.01 9.43
CA GLU A 299 -3.07 -13.47 8.25
C GLU A 299 -3.67 -12.28 7.49
N ILE A 300 -3.75 -12.41 6.16
CA ILE A 300 -4.60 -11.57 5.32
C ILE A 300 -5.70 -12.48 4.77
N LYS A 301 -6.88 -12.44 5.39
CA LYS A 301 -8.02 -13.32 5.09
C LYS A 301 -8.66 -13.02 3.73
N ALA A 302 -8.69 -11.75 3.36
CA ALA A 302 -9.28 -11.30 2.10
C ALA A 302 -8.68 -9.97 1.63
N LEU A 303 -8.70 -9.72 0.31
CA LEU A 303 -8.34 -8.44 -0.33
C LEU A 303 -9.56 -7.62 -0.78
N ASN A 304 -10.70 -7.93 -0.18
CA ASN A 304 -11.92 -7.14 -0.19
C ASN A 304 -12.42 -7.05 1.26
N TRP A 305 -13.45 -6.23 1.50
CA TRP A 305 -14.16 -6.20 2.78
C TRP A 305 -15.47 -6.98 2.65
N ASN A 306 -15.34 -8.26 2.31
CA ASN A 306 -16.42 -9.22 2.49
C ASN A 306 -16.38 -9.76 3.92
N SER A 307 -17.56 -9.92 4.51
CA SER A 307 -17.76 -10.33 5.90
C SER A 307 -17.54 -11.81 6.13
#